data_AF-A0A1S8WIL2-F1
#
_entry.id   AF-A0A1S8WIL2-F1
#
_cell.length_a   1.000
_cell.length_b   1.000
_cell.length_c   1.000
_cell.angle_alpha   90.00
_cell.angle_beta   90.00
_cell.angle_gamma   90.00
#
_symmetry.space_group_name_H-M   'P 1'
#
loop_
_entity.id
_entity.type
_entity.pdbx_description
1 polymer ?
#
loop_
_entity_poly.entity_id
_entity_poly.type
_entity_poly.pdbx_seq_one_letter_code
_entity_poly.pdbx_strand_id
1 'polypeptide(L)'
;MLHVGDKTEIACIGEEAEGGATGGSLVLTDLSDRTDLISIDTSLHKIKPPAAGTTYTKYGSTIVECKYDPNLSQLPNLVKTLTVRISPQPLDGTLDSENSGNPEVPVGSTKEFQCNLVPLDAAETLNGTWKAVVDPAGAAGVTESQNGNFGKIGPPNPQGYQNQPSSFKVSCTFSTPEGTIMHTFERTVTVTGDFEN
;
A
#
# COMPACT_ATOMS: atom_id res chain seq x y z
N MET A 1 1.89 6.92 7.76
CA MET A 1 2.67 5.84 7.13
C MET A 1 3.99 5.73 7.86
N LEU A 2 4.47 4.52 8.13
CA LEU A 2 5.83 4.25 8.57
C LEU A 2 6.63 3.62 7.42
N HIS A 3 7.95 3.59 7.53
CA HIS A 3 8.85 2.95 6.57
C HIS A 3 9.79 1.99 7.27
N VAL A 4 10.27 0.98 6.53
CA VAL A 4 11.39 0.14 6.98
C VAL A 4 12.58 1.04 7.30
N GLY A 5 13.13 0.88 8.51
CA GLY A 5 14.18 1.73 9.07
C GLY A 5 13.69 2.81 10.03
N ASP A 6 12.39 3.13 10.06
CA ASP A 6 11.84 4.12 11.00
C ASP A 6 11.93 3.64 12.44
N LYS A 7 12.02 4.61 13.37
CA LYS A 7 12.01 4.40 14.84
C LYS A 7 10.77 4.97 15.51
N THR A 8 9.85 5.53 14.72
CA THR A 8 8.71 6.30 15.20
C THR A 8 7.80 5.42 16.06
N GLU A 9 7.48 5.92 17.25
CA GLU A 9 6.52 5.31 18.15
C GLU A 9 5.15 5.99 17.96
N ILE A 10 4.07 5.20 18.03
CA ILE A 10 2.70 5.73 17.98
C ILE A 10 2.09 5.52 19.37
N ALA A 11 1.75 6.61 20.05
CA ALA A 11 1.07 6.54 21.34
C ALA A 11 -0.45 6.52 21.16
N CYS A 12 -1.14 5.66 21.89
CA CYS A 12 -2.55 5.90 22.15
C CYS A 12 -2.68 6.75 23.40
N ILE A 13 -3.47 7.82 23.29
CA ILE A 13 -3.74 8.75 24.37
C ILE A 13 -5.25 8.80 24.61
N GLY A 14 -5.65 8.86 25.86
CA GLY A 14 -7.03 9.17 26.23
C GLY A 14 -7.27 10.66 26.04
N GLU A 15 -8.47 11.05 25.61
CA GLU A 15 -8.92 12.42 25.81
C GLU A 15 -9.21 12.63 27.30
N GLU A 16 -8.57 13.62 27.92
CA GLU A 16 -8.97 14.05 29.25
C GLU A 16 -10.40 14.58 29.16
N ALA A 17 -11.33 13.96 29.88
CA ALA A 17 -12.69 14.48 29.95
C ALA A 17 -12.66 15.90 30.54
N GLU A 18 -13.38 16.84 29.91
CA GLU A 18 -13.67 18.14 30.54
C GLU A 18 -14.29 17.89 31.92
N GLY A 19 -13.53 18.22 32.99
CA GLY A 19 -13.93 17.95 34.37
C GLY A 19 -13.00 17.02 35.18
N GLY A 20 -11.89 16.53 34.61
CA GLY A 20 -10.83 15.88 35.39
C GLY A 20 -11.22 14.53 36.00
N ALA A 21 -12.06 13.76 35.31
CA ALA A 21 -12.38 12.39 35.70
C ALA A 21 -11.14 11.50 35.53
N THR A 22 -10.32 11.42 36.57
CA THR A 22 -9.21 10.47 36.69
C THR A 22 -9.76 9.09 37.04
N GLY A 23 -9.80 8.17 36.06
CA GLY A 23 -10.19 6.79 36.34
C GLY A 23 -10.55 5.97 35.11
N GLY A 24 -9.58 5.20 34.62
CA GLY A 24 -9.73 4.21 33.55
C GLY A 24 -8.38 3.67 33.13
N SER A 25 -8.35 2.63 32.31
CA SER A 25 -7.13 2.06 31.75
C SER A 25 -7.19 2.06 30.22
N LEU A 26 -6.06 2.37 29.59
CA LEU A 26 -5.90 2.20 28.15
C LEU A 26 -5.37 0.80 27.90
N VAL A 27 -5.97 0.10 26.96
CA VAL A 27 -5.55 -1.23 26.52
C VAL A 27 -5.26 -1.15 25.03
N LEU A 28 -4.05 -1.53 24.65
CA LEU A 28 -3.67 -1.68 23.25
C LEU A 28 -3.58 -3.17 22.92
N THR A 29 -4.22 -3.56 21.82
CA THR A 29 -4.23 -4.94 21.33
C THR A 29 -3.90 -4.94 19.85
N ASP A 30 -2.91 -5.72 19.45
CA ASP A 30 -2.67 -6.01 18.04
C ASP A 30 -3.68 -7.07 17.60
N LEU A 31 -4.68 -6.68 16.81
CA LEU A 31 -5.77 -7.57 16.42
C LEU A 31 -5.33 -8.65 15.43
N SER A 32 -4.13 -8.53 14.85
CA SER A 32 -3.60 -9.50 13.88
C SER A 32 -2.37 -10.27 14.39
N ASP A 33 -2.00 -10.09 15.67
CA ASP A 33 -0.85 -10.74 16.32
C ASP A 33 0.46 -10.65 15.52
N ARG A 34 0.68 -9.55 14.80
CA ARG A 34 1.85 -9.28 13.94
C ARG A 34 3.04 -8.79 14.76
N THR A 35 3.47 -9.61 15.70
CA THR A 35 4.67 -9.39 16.53
C THR A 35 5.97 -9.28 15.72
N ASP A 36 5.94 -9.72 14.46
CA ASP A 36 7.03 -9.53 13.50
C ASP A 36 7.09 -8.13 12.89
N LEU A 37 5.99 -7.36 12.95
CA LEU A 37 5.89 -5.98 12.44
C LEU A 37 5.99 -4.95 13.55
N ILE A 38 5.33 -5.18 14.68
CA ILE A 38 5.24 -4.22 15.78
C ILE A 38 5.42 -4.90 17.13
N SER A 39 5.67 -4.10 18.16
CA SER A 39 5.44 -4.49 19.55
C SER A 39 4.58 -3.47 20.27
N ILE A 40 3.91 -3.92 21.33
CA ILE A 40 3.10 -3.06 22.19
C ILE A 40 3.81 -2.90 23.53
N ASP A 41 4.16 -1.67 23.86
CA ASP A 41 4.55 -1.30 25.21
C ASP A 41 3.29 -0.95 26.00
N THR A 42 2.84 -1.90 26.80
CA THR A 42 1.64 -1.77 27.63
C THR A 42 1.82 -0.76 28.76
N SER A 43 3.05 -0.48 29.20
CA SER A 43 3.30 0.48 30.27
C SER A 43 3.19 1.93 29.80
N LEU A 44 3.60 2.19 28.56
CA LEU A 44 3.56 3.51 27.93
C LEU A 44 2.39 3.69 26.95
N HIS A 45 1.62 2.64 26.70
CA HIS A 45 0.51 2.62 25.72
C HIS A 45 0.99 2.99 24.31
N LYS A 46 2.12 2.42 23.90
CA LYS A 46 2.80 2.74 22.63
C LYS A 46 2.93 1.53 21.72
N ILE A 47 2.72 1.77 20.44
CA ILE A 47 3.12 0.90 19.34
C ILE A 47 4.56 1.26 18.98
N LYS A 48 5.43 0.26 18.95
CA LYS A 48 6.87 0.39 18.73
C LYS A 48 7.33 -0.56 17.62
N PRO A 49 8.56 -0.38 17.12
CA PRO A 49 9.28 -1.46 16.43
C PRO A 49 9.19 -2.80 17.17
N PRO A 50 9.38 -3.95 16.47
CA PRO A 50 9.38 -5.27 17.10
C PRO A 50 10.35 -5.32 18.29
N ALA A 51 9.99 -6.09 19.33
CA ALA A 51 10.65 -6.01 20.66
C ALA A 51 12.18 -6.20 20.66
N ALA A 52 12.72 -6.91 19.66
CA ALA A 52 14.16 -7.15 19.52
C ALA A 52 14.92 -6.02 18.79
N GLY A 53 14.23 -5.00 18.28
CA GLY A 53 14.79 -3.99 17.38
C GLY A 53 14.53 -2.55 17.81
N THR A 54 15.38 -1.65 17.34
CA THR A 54 15.19 -0.19 17.49
C THR A 54 14.46 0.44 16.30
N THR A 55 14.16 -0.34 15.27
CA THR A 55 13.61 0.11 13.97
C THR A 55 12.64 -0.90 13.41
N TYR A 56 11.68 -0.48 12.59
CA TYR A 56 10.86 -1.40 11.81
C TYR A 56 11.71 -2.09 10.73
N THR A 57 11.82 -3.41 10.76
CA THR A 57 12.68 -4.17 9.83
C THR A 57 11.91 -4.89 8.72
N LYS A 58 10.59 -4.97 8.85
CA LYS A 58 9.68 -5.61 7.89
C LYS A 58 8.61 -4.63 7.46
N TYR A 59 8.17 -4.75 6.23
CA TYR A 59 7.02 -4.04 5.70
C TYR A 59 5.74 -4.88 5.83
N GLY A 60 4.61 -4.20 5.77
CA GLY A 60 3.29 -4.82 5.84
C GLY A 60 2.30 -3.95 6.61
N SER A 61 1.17 -4.55 6.95
CA SER A 61 0.11 -3.88 7.69
C SER A 61 -0.40 -4.72 8.86
N THR A 62 -0.87 -4.05 9.90
CA THR A 62 -1.63 -4.63 11.01
C THR A 62 -2.67 -3.66 11.52
N ILE A 63 -3.65 -4.15 12.28
CA ILE A 63 -4.69 -3.35 12.92
C ILE A 63 -4.47 -3.41 14.42
N VAL A 64 -4.27 -2.24 15.04
CA VAL A 64 -4.17 -2.10 16.49
C VAL A 64 -5.46 -1.49 17.00
N GLU A 65 -6.07 -2.17 17.96
CA GLU A 65 -7.16 -1.62 18.76
C GLU A 65 -6.57 -0.82 19.92
N CYS A 66 -7.04 0.41 20.10
CA CYS A 66 -6.91 1.13 21.34
C CYS A 66 -8.27 1.26 22.01
N LYS A 67 -8.37 0.68 23.20
CA LYS A 67 -9.57 0.66 24.00
C LYS A 67 -9.33 1.43 25.30
N TYR A 68 -10.23 2.35 25.63
CA TYR A 68 -10.34 2.93 26.96
C TYR A 68 -11.39 2.18 27.75
N ASP A 69 -10.96 1.61 28.88
CA ASP A 69 -11.79 0.90 29.85
C ASP A 69 -12.01 1.80 31.08
N PRO A 70 -13.19 2.43 31.24
CA PRO A 70 -13.45 3.33 32.35
C PRO A 70 -13.63 2.56 33.67
N ASN A 71 -13.03 3.05 34.75
CA ASN A 71 -13.21 2.46 36.09
C ASN A 71 -14.68 2.54 36.57
N LEU A 72 -15.46 3.48 36.02
CA LEU A 72 -16.87 3.65 36.31
C LEU A 72 -17.69 3.00 35.20
N SER A 73 -18.45 1.97 35.56
CA SER A 73 -19.27 1.15 34.66
C SER A 73 -20.38 1.90 33.90
N GLN A 74 -20.55 3.20 34.18
CA GLN A 74 -21.55 4.07 33.55
C GLN A 74 -20.99 4.86 32.36
N LEU A 75 -19.67 4.88 32.16
CA LEU A 75 -19.06 5.49 30.99
C LEU A 75 -18.97 4.47 29.85
N PRO A 76 -19.23 4.88 28.60
CA PRO A 76 -19.08 3.99 27.46
C PRO A 76 -17.61 3.60 27.26
N ASN A 77 -17.37 2.34 26.90
CA ASN A 77 -16.07 1.93 26.36
C ASN A 77 -15.81 2.73 25.08
N LEU A 78 -14.67 3.43 25.02
CA LEU A 78 -14.22 4.07 23.80
C LEU A 78 -13.24 3.13 23.11
N VAL A 79 -13.59 2.70 21.90
CA VAL A 79 -12.76 1.80 21.10
C VAL A 79 -12.43 2.51 19.80
N LYS A 80 -11.14 2.55 19.47
CA LYS A 80 -10.64 3.09 18.20
C LYS A 80 -9.65 2.12 17.60
N THR A 81 -9.84 1.79 16.33
CA THR A 81 -8.89 0.97 15.58
C THR A 81 -7.97 1.87 14.76
N LEU A 82 -6.71 1.48 14.68
CA LEU A 82 -5.68 2.13 13.88
C LEU A 82 -5.04 1.08 12.97
N THR A 83 -5.09 1.31 11.67
CA THR A 83 -4.31 0.51 10.71
C THR A 83 -2.89 1.04 10.64
N VAL A 84 -1.93 0.28 11.15
CA VAL A 84 -0.50 0.58 11.05
C VAL A 84 0.01 -0.01 9.75
N ARG A 85 0.64 0.82 8.91
CA ARG A 85 1.25 0.41 7.63
C ARG A 85 2.72 0.81 7.60
N ILE A 86 3.58 -0.16 7.35
CA ILE A 86 5.04 0.01 7.23
C ILE A 86 5.42 -0.28 5.78
N SER A 87 5.84 0.74 5.05
CA SER A 87 6.25 0.66 3.65
C SER A 87 7.68 0.15 3.50
N PRO A 88 8.02 -0.60 2.44
CA PRO A 88 9.41 -0.82 2.03
C PRO A 88 10.15 0.51 1.80
N GLN A 89 11.48 0.47 1.95
CA GLN A 89 12.38 1.58 1.68
C GLN A 89 13.66 1.03 1.02
N PRO A 90 13.95 1.34 -0.27
CA PRO A 90 13.14 2.13 -1.18
C PRO A 90 11.83 1.42 -1.57
N LEU A 91 10.84 2.20 -2.00
CA LEU A 91 9.63 1.71 -2.65
C LEU A 91 9.59 2.25 -4.08
N ASP A 92 9.42 1.35 -5.05
CA ASP A 92 9.29 1.70 -6.47
C ASP A 92 8.16 0.89 -7.11
N GLY A 93 7.80 1.25 -8.34
CA GLY A 93 6.77 0.60 -9.12
C GLY A 93 7.31 -0.20 -10.30
N THR A 94 6.54 -1.20 -10.72
CA THR A 94 6.80 -2.02 -11.90
C THR A 94 5.52 -2.22 -12.72
N LEU A 95 5.68 -2.40 -14.03
CA LEU A 95 4.63 -2.82 -14.96
C LEU A 95 4.77 -4.28 -15.40
N ASP A 96 5.97 -4.85 -15.33
CA ASP A 96 6.30 -6.18 -15.85
C ASP A 96 6.56 -7.21 -14.76
N SER A 97 6.45 -6.82 -13.49
CA SER A 97 6.76 -7.65 -12.31
C SER A 97 8.22 -8.13 -12.24
N GLU A 98 9.13 -7.55 -13.01
CA GLU A 98 10.54 -7.95 -13.03
C GLU A 98 11.43 -6.79 -12.58
N ASN A 99 11.17 -5.60 -13.11
CA ASN A 99 12.01 -4.43 -12.88
C ASN A 99 11.18 -3.15 -12.83
N SER A 100 11.81 -2.06 -12.40
CA SER A 100 11.19 -0.74 -12.35
C SER A 100 11.48 0.12 -13.58
N GLY A 101 11.89 -0.48 -14.69
CA GLY A 101 12.16 0.18 -15.95
C GLY A 101 10.92 0.43 -16.82
N ASN A 102 11.18 1.06 -17.97
CA ASN A 102 10.19 1.23 -19.03
C ASN A 102 10.14 -0.06 -19.86
N PRO A 103 8.98 -0.73 -19.99
CA PRO A 103 8.90 -1.96 -20.75
C PRO A 103 8.83 -1.71 -22.26
N GLU A 104 9.30 -2.68 -23.02
CA GLU A 104 9.23 -2.72 -24.48
C GLU A 104 8.46 -3.97 -24.94
N VAL A 105 7.64 -3.81 -25.98
CA VAL A 105 6.91 -4.91 -26.61
C VAL A 105 6.92 -4.75 -28.13
N PRO A 106 6.99 -5.85 -28.90
CA PRO A 106 6.88 -5.75 -30.34
C PRO A 106 5.46 -5.39 -30.77
N VAL A 107 5.35 -4.82 -31.96
CA VAL A 107 4.10 -4.67 -32.70
C VAL A 107 3.30 -5.98 -32.70
N GLY A 108 1.97 -5.90 -32.51
CA GLY A 108 1.09 -7.08 -32.47
C GLY A 108 1.19 -7.92 -31.20
N SER A 109 2.05 -7.55 -30.24
CA SER A 109 2.12 -8.23 -28.95
C SER A 109 0.79 -8.14 -28.19
N THR A 110 0.42 -9.23 -27.52
CA THR A 110 -0.74 -9.33 -26.63
C THR A 110 -0.34 -9.28 -25.15
N LYS A 111 0.92 -8.95 -24.85
CA LYS A 111 1.44 -8.92 -23.47
C LYS A 111 0.63 -7.95 -22.61
N GLU A 112 0.13 -8.45 -21.48
CA GLU A 112 -0.46 -7.64 -20.43
C GLU A 112 0.63 -7.16 -19.47
N PHE A 113 0.46 -5.94 -19.00
CA PHE A 113 1.22 -5.33 -17.90
C PHE A 113 0.32 -5.19 -16.68
N GLN A 114 0.93 -5.02 -15.52
CA GLN A 114 0.22 -4.84 -14.27
C GLN A 114 0.95 -3.83 -13.39
N CYS A 115 0.23 -2.82 -12.89
CA CYS A 115 0.75 -1.97 -11.83
C CYS A 115 1.07 -2.83 -10.60
N ASN A 116 2.33 -2.84 -10.19
CA ASN A 116 2.75 -3.47 -8.93
C ASN A 116 3.86 -2.67 -8.26
N LEU A 117 4.21 -3.03 -7.02
CA LEU A 117 5.34 -2.48 -6.28
C LEU A 117 6.57 -3.39 -6.45
N VAL A 118 7.74 -2.82 -6.22
CA VAL A 118 8.98 -3.54 -5.97
C VAL A 118 9.34 -3.29 -4.50
N PRO A 119 9.39 -4.32 -3.64
CA PRO A 119 9.21 -5.75 -3.95
C PRO A 119 7.74 -6.16 -4.23
N LEU A 120 7.54 -7.26 -4.99
CA LEU A 120 6.24 -7.66 -5.56
C LEU A 120 5.17 -8.05 -4.54
N ASP A 121 5.59 -8.49 -3.36
CA ASP A 121 4.71 -8.83 -2.24
C ASP A 121 4.30 -7.61 -1.41
N ALA A 122 4.91 -6.44 -1.64
CA ALA A 122 4.61 -5.22 -0.88
C ALA A 122 3.15 -4.78 -1.05
N ALA A 123 2.60 -4.84 -2.28
CA ALA A 123 1.23 -4.37 -2.53
C ALA A 123 0.19 -5.19 -1.74
N GLU A 124 0.36 -6.51 -1.68
CA GLU A 124 -0.51 -7.41 -0.92
C GLU A 124 -0.36 -7.18 0.59
N THR A 125 0.87 -7.16 1.09
CA THR A 125 1.15 -7.01 2.53
C THR A 125 0.71 -5.65 3.09
N LEU A 126 0.71 -4.61 2.26
CA LEU A 126 0.24 -3.27 2.61
C LEU A 126 -1.29 -3.10 2.55
N ASN A 127 -1.99 -4.09 1.98
CA ASN A 127 -3.45 -4.10 1.82
C ASN A 127 -3.97 -2.80 1.18
N GLY A 128 -3.47 -2.50 -0.02
CA GLY A 128 -3.88 -1.32 -0.80
C GLY A 128 -4.52 -1.67 -2.14
N THR A 129 -4.98 -0.64 -2.83
CA THR A 129 -5.67 -0.71 -4.11
C THR A 129 -4.93 0.09 -5.18
N TRP A 130 -5.08 -0.33 -6.42
CA TRP A 130 -4.46 0.23 -7.61
C TRP A 130 -5.45 0.98 -8.46
N LYS A 131 -4.97 2.09 -9.02
CA LYS A 131 -5.61 2.79 -10.13
C LYS A 131 -4.57 3.02 -11.23
N ALA A 132 -4.95 2.73 -12.47
CA ALA A 132 -4.08 2.91 -13.63
C ALA A 132 -4.72 3.90 -14.62
N VAL A 133 -3.90 4.78 -15.19
CA VAL A 133 -4.30 5.72 -16.24
C VAL A 133 -3.31 5.64 -17.39
N VAL A 134 -3.83 5.63 -18.62
CA VAL A 134 -3.03 5.55 -19.85
C VAL A 134 -3.14 6.87 -20.63
N ASP A 135 -2.01 7.36 -21.11
CA ASP A 135 -1.90 8.56 -21.96
C ASP A 135 -1.11 8.26 -23.25
N PRO A 136 -1.66 8.52 -24.45
CA PRO A 136 -3.01 9.02 -24.71
C PRO A 136 -4.11 8.01 -24.40
N ALA A 137 -5.29 8.50 -24.04
CA ALA A 137 -6.45 7.66 -23.79
C ALA A 137 -6.76 6.79 -25.02
N GLY A 138 -6.95 5.47 -24.80
CA GLY A 138 -7.18 4.49 -25.86
C GLY A 138 -5.91 3.89 -26.48
N ALA A 139 -4.70 4.28 -26.06
CA ALA A 139 -3.47 3.61 -26.47
C ALA A 139 -3.36 2.17 -25.93
N ALA A 140 -3.98 1.91 -24.78
CA ALA A 140 -4.07 0.60 -24.14
C ALA A 140 -5.41 0.48 -23.39
N GLY A 141 -5.86 -0.77 -23.19
CA GLY A 141 -7.02 -1.08 -22.36
C GLY A 141 -6.61 -1.17 -20.89
N VAL A 142 -7.38 -0.56 -20.00
CA VAL A 142 -7.19 -0.67 -18.55
C VAL A 142 -8.30 -1.52 -17.96
N THR A 143 -7.93 -2.59 -17.28
CA THR A 143 -8.87 -3.41 -16.49
C THR A 143 -8.50 -3.28 -15.03
N GLU A 144 -9.40 -2.68 -14.25
CA GLU A 144 -9.30 -2.64 -12.79
C GLU A 144 -9.96 -3.89 -12.21
N SER A 145 -9.31 -4.53 -11.24
CA SER A 145 -9.93 -5.59 -10.46
C SER A 145 -11.16 -5.03 -9.70
N GLN A 146 -12.23 -5.81 -9.58
CA GLN A 146 -13.42 -5.43 -8.78
C GLN A 146 -13.08 -5.07 -7.33
N ASN A 147 -11.97 -5.59 -6.80
CA ASN A 147 -11.50 -5.32 -5.45
C ASN A 147 -10.37 -4.26 -5.41
N GLY A 148 -9.98 -3.70 -6.55
CA GLY A 148 -8.86 -2.75 -6.66
C GLY A 148 -7.48 -3.37 -6.48
N ASN A 149 -7.36 -4.68 -6.25
CA ASN A 149 -6.07 -5.31 -5.91
C ASN A 149 -5.01 -5.30 -7.03
N PHE A 150 -5.39 -5.03 -8.28
CA PHE A 150 -4.46 -4.85 -9.40
C PHE A 150 -5.07 -3.95 -10.48
N GLY A 151 -4.22 -3.17 -11.15
CA GLY A 151 -4.55 -2.46 -12.38
C GLY A 151 -3.83 -3.12 -13.55
N LYS A 152 -4.56 -3.83 -14.41
CA LYS A 152 -4.01 -4.47 -15.62
C LYS A 152 -4.07 -3.51 -16.80
N ILE A 153 -3.01 -3.51 -17.58
CA ILE A 153 -2.88 -2.73 -18.81
C ILE A 153 -2.65 -3.72 -19.94
N GLY A 154 -3.62 -3.83 -20.84
CA GLY A 154 -3.56 -4.72 -21.99
C GLY A 154 -3.59 -3.94 -23.31
N PRO A 155 -3.39 -4.63 -24.44
CA PRO A 155 -3.57 -4.01 -25.74
C PRO A 155 -4.98 -3.41 -25.89
N PRO A 156 -5.12 -2.34 -26.70
CA PRO A 156 -6.40 -1.65 -26.85
C PRO A 156 -7.47 -2.49 -27.58
N ASN A 157 -7.07 -3.58 -28.24
CA ASN A 157 -7.96 -4.51 -28.92
C ASN A 157 -7.35 -5.93 -28.96
N PRO A 158 -8.12 -6.96 -29.34
CA PRO A 158 -7.64 -8.34 -29.40
C PRO A 158 -6.51 -8.62 -30.41
N GLN A 159 -6.23 -7.72 -31.35
CA GLN A 159 -5.14 -7.87 -32.32
C GLN A 159 -3.77 -7.50 -31.73
N GLY A 160 -3.73 -6.99 -30.50
CA GLY A 160 -2.50 -6.60 -29.83
C GLY A 160 -2.23 -5.09 -29.87
N TYR A 161 -1.01 -4.69 -29.50
CA TYR A 161 -0.56 -3.31 -29.64
C TYR A 161 -0.43 -2.93 -31.13
N GLN A 162 -0.61 -1.65 -31.44
CA GLN A 162 -0.76 -1.14 -32.81
C GLN A 162 0.30 -1.65 -33.79
N ASN A 163 -0.07 -1.76 -35.07
CA ASN A 163 0.77 -2.23 -36.17
C ASN A 163 1.89 -1.26 -36.61
N GLN A 164 2.22 -0.29 -35.77
CA GLN A 164 3.25 0.72 -36.02
C GLN A 164 3.97 1.06 -34.72
N PRO A 165 5.27 1.40 -34.77
CA PRO A 165 6.02 1.84 -33.60
C PRO A 165 5.34 3.03 -32.91
N SER A 166 5.20 2.94 -31.59
CA SER A 166 4.53 3.96 -30.79
C SER A 166 4.98 3.88 -29.33
N SER A 167 4.57 4.86 -28.53
CA SER A 167 4.80 4.84 -27.09
C SER A 167 3.62 5.43 -26.35
N PHE A 168 3.29 4.89 -25.18
CA PHE A 168 2.27 5.43 -24.31
C PHE A 168 2.72 5.40 -22.86
N LYS A 169 2.20 6.33 -22.07
CA LYS A 169 2.50 6.43 -20.64
C LYS A 169 1.43 5.69 -19.85
N VAL A 170 1.88 5.03 -18.78
CA VAL A 170 1.03 4.43 -17.77
C VAL A 170 1.38 5.07 -16.43
N SER A 171 0.40 5.74 -15.84
CA SER A 171 0.46 6.24 -14.47
C SER A 171 -0.25 5.28 -13.54
N CYS A 172 0.45 4.76 -12.55
CA CYS A 172 -0.07 3.85 -11.54
C CYS A 172 -0.09 4.54 -10.17
N THR A 173 -1.24 4.49 -9.50
CA THR A 173 -1.43 5.02 -8.13
C THR A 173 -1.84 3.89 -7.21
N PHE A 174 -1.04 3.65 -6.17
CA PHE A 174 -1.34 2.74 -5.08
C PHE A 174 -1.85 3.52 -3.88
N SER A 175 -3.01 3.13 -3.35
CA SER A 175 -3.71 3.83 -2.28
C SER A 175 -4.18 2.86 -1.19
N THR A 176 -4.45 3.38 0.00
CA THR A 176 -5.17 2.61 1.02
C THR A 176 -6.63 2.37 0.57
N PRO A 177 -7.34 1.39 1.15
CA PRO A 177 -8.76 1.16 0.86
C PRO A 177 -9.63 2.39 1.16
N GLU A 178 -9.18 3.26 2.07
CA GLU A 178 -9.85 4.53 2.42
C GLU A 178 -9.51 5.67 1.45
N GLY A 179 -8.65 5.44 0.44
CA GLY A 179 -8.31 6.39 -0.62
C GLY A 179 -7.08 7.26 -0.36
N THR A 180 -6.30 6.99 0.70
CA THR A 180 -5.05 7.73 0.95
C THR A 180 -3.96 7.23 0.01
N ILE A 181 -3.37 8.11 -0.80
CA ILE A 181 -2.30 7.73 -1.72
C ILE A 181 -1.06 7.28 -0.94
N MET A 182 -0.57 6.09 -1.25
CA MET A 182 0.63 5.50 -0.66
C MET A 182 1.85 5.65 -1.58
N HIS A 183 1.67 5.44 -2.88
CA HIS A 183 2.74 5.56 -3.86
C HIS A 183 2.19 5.84 -5.25
N THR A 184 2.95 6.57 -6.07
CA THR A 184 2.62 6.83 -7.48
C THR A 184 3.89 6.68 -8.31
N PHE A 185 3.75 6.05 -9.47
CA PHE A 185 4.83 5.96 -10.45
C PHE A 185 4.30 6.07 -11.88
N GLU A 186 5.17 6.50 -12.79
CA GLU A 186 4.90 6.56 -14.23
C GLU A 186 5.93 5.71 -14.97
N ARG A 187 5.48 4.93 -15.96
CA ARG A 187 6.35 4.24 -16.92
C ARG A 187 5.87 4.49 -18.33
N THR A 188 6.81 4.53 -19.26
CA THR A 188 6.52 4.57 -20.69
C THR A 188 6.63 3.16 -21.24
N VAL A 189 5.58 2.69 -21.91
CA VAL A 189 5.60 1.45 -22.69
C VAL A 189 5.96 1.81 -24.13
N THR A 190 6.99 1.16 -24.67
CA THR A 190 7.40 1.35 -26.07
C THR A 190 6.95 0.15 -26.90
N VAL A 191 6.21 0.42 -27.97
CA VAL A 191 5.88 -0.57 -29.01
C VAL A 191 6.93 -0.46 -30.09
N THR A 192 7.78 -1.48 -30.22
CA THR A 192 8.88 -1.53 -31.19
C THR A 192 8.43 -2.19 -32.48
N GLY A 193 8.84 -1.64 -33.63
CA GLY A 193 8.61 -2.31 -34.92
C GLY A 193 9.58 -3.48 -35.12
N ASP A 194 9.14 -4.50 -35.85
CA ASP A 194 10.07 -5.50 -36.37
C ASP A 194 10.95 -4.82 -37.42
N PHE A 195 12.25 -4.77 -37.17
CA PHE A 195 13.22 -4.51 -38.22
C PHE A 195 13.33 -5.79 -39.07
N GLU A 196 12.36 -6.01 -39.97
CA GLU A 196 12.59 -6.94 -41.08
C GLU A 196 13.62 -6.29 -42.02
N ASN A 197 14.84 -6.84 -42.00
CA ASN A 197 15.85 -6.67 -43.06
C ASN A 197 15.73 -7.83 -44.04
#